data_AF-A0A0R3Q8G0-F1
#
_entry.id   AF-A0A0R3Q8G0-F1
#
_cell.length_a   1.000
_cell.length_b   1.000
_cell.length_c   1.000
_cell.angle_alpha   90.00
_cell.angle_beta   90.00
_cell.angle_gamma   90.00
#
_symmetry.space_group_name_H-M   'P 1'
#
loop_
_entity.id
_entity.type
_entity.pdbx_description
1 polymer ?
#
loop_
_entity_poly.entity_id
_entity_poly.type
_entity_poly.pdbx_seq_one_letter_code
_entity_poly.pdbx_strand_id
1 'polypeptide(L)'
;LLRLFGLSLAQYKTETSLLFVGQLGLSVPAAFEKVVSLEIVEPKYYVRCLKAPMGEQSNVTIRVPEVHHIDEHIVAQLSAVKGQEMNVKFGVELPNCGHPEKCPEGTDFSLNISSLVVNRFLDEIPMLFYSGKDKDDSPRLCVNGRLIIDRDLNSAGRGLNLVVIDSKTHQVMRTGHYDTYLEDSSALVLFLEQLSPGEIVAVISFDEASNSLSDMAKHIFYELGSSLIHRLKFRASWYFIGQKGIDGYTPFEDMNLPSGNDWAKPIRQTICVPSVLDGLKTVKNRLPKAQNMLRRHFCSRYDGYEDFCDGLFALYCFLFHFIYYKFCLLLLYICIKRILKIAF
;
A
#
# COMPACT_ATOMS: atom_id res chain seq x y z
N LEU A 1 -20.84 -15.96 4.53
CA LEU A 1 -21.73 -15.75 3.34
C LEU A 1 -22.70 -16.91 3.04
N LEU A 2 -22.76 -17.54 1.85
CA LEU A 2 -23.97 -18.21 1.28
C LEU A 2 -24.91 -18.97 2.26
N ARG A 3 -24.38 -19.81 3.16
CA ARG A 3 -25.19 -20.54 4.16
C ARG A 3 -25.99 -19.63 5.11
N LEU A 4 -25.54 -18.40 5.36
CA LEU A 4 -26.24 -17.38 6.15
C LEU A 4 -27.53 -16.88 5.47
N PHE A 5 -27.68 -17.13 4.17
CA PHE A 5 -28.88 -16.83 3.38
C PHE A 5 -29.70 -18.10 3.05
N GLY A 6 -29.40 -19.23 3.71
CA GLY A 6 -30.09 -20.51 3.51
C GLY A 6 -29.56 -21.37 2.35
N LEU A 7 -28.58 -20.88 1.57
CA LEU A 7 -28.11 -21.56 0.35
C LEU A 7 -27.05 -22.63 0.65
N SER A 8 -27.13 -23.77 -0.07
CA SER A 8 -26.29 -24.95 0.17
C SER A 8 -25.30 -25.20 -0.96
N LEU A 9 -24.01 -25.27 -0.60
CA LEU A 9 -22.90 -25.53 -1.53
C LEU A 9 -22.99 -26.88 -2.27
N ALA A 10 -23.83 -27.82 -1.82
CA ALA A 10 -23.96 -29.15 -2.40
C ALA A 10 -24.66 -29.20 -3.78
N GLN A 11 -25.27 -28.08 -4.24
CA GLN A 11 -25.97 -28.01 -5.52
C GLN A 11 -25.08 -27.49 -6.67
N TYR A 12 -23.90 -26.96 -6.37
CA TYR A 12 -23.02 -26.36 -7.37
C TYR A 12 -22.11 -27.39 -8.02
N LYS A 13 -21.98 -27.30 -9.34
CA LYS A 13 -21.05 -28.10 -10.15
C LYS A 13 -20.06 -27.16 -10.85
N THR A 14 -18.93 -27.71 -11.27
CA THR A 14 -18.08 -27.09 -12.28
C THR A 14 -18.90 -26.71 -13.51
N GLU A 15 -18.44 -25.71 -14.27
CA GLU A 15 -19.12 -25.22 -15.48
C GLU A 15 -20.52 -24.61 -15.21
N THR A 16 -20.71 -23.99 -14.04
CA THR A 16 -21.91 -23.19 -13.75
C THR A 16 -21.59 -21.80 -13.18
N SER A 17 -22.41 -20.81 -13.54
CA SER A 17 -22.47 -19.48 -12.91
C SER A 17 -23.67 -19.37 -11.98
N LEU A 18 -23.49 -18.59 -10.90
CA LEU A 18 -24.49 -18.37 -9.86
C LEU A 18 -24.84 -16.87 -9.75
N LEU A 19 -26.13 -16.56 -9.89
CA LEU A 19 -26.72 -15.30 -9.46
C LEU A 19 -27.57 -15.58 -8.21
N PHE A 20 -27.37 -14.81 -7.13
CA PHE A 20 -28.24 -14.87 -5.95
C PHE A 20 -28.51 -13.47 -5.38
N VAL A 21 -29.67 -13.31 -4.73
CA VAL A 21 -30.07 -12.08 -4.03
C VAL A 21 -30.80 -12.50 -2.75
N GLY A 22 -30.29 -12.12 -1.58
CA GLY A 22 -30.87 -12.49 -0.29
C GLY A 22 -30.81 -11.36 0.73
N GLN A 23 -31.56 -11.50 1.81
CA GLN A 23 -31.69 -10.49 2.87
C GLN A 23 -31.24 -11.06 4.22
N LEU A 24 -30.31 -10.37 4.88
CA LEU A 24 -29.86 -10.72 6.24
C LEU A 24 -30.91 -10.33 7.29
N GLY A 25 -30.89 -11.02 8.42
CA GLY A 25 -31.76 -10.75 9.57
C GLY A 25 -33.19 -11.30 9.45
N LEU A 26 -33.53 -12.03 8.39
CA LEU A 26 -34.83 -12.72 8.30
C LEU A 26 -34.98 -13.82 9.37
N SER A 27 -36.19 -14.03 9.86
CA SER A 27 -36.53 -15.10 10.82
C SER A 27 -36.28 -16.51 10.26
N VAL A 28 -36.37 -16.66 8.94
CA VAL A 28 -35.91 -17.82 8.18
C VAL A 28 -34.95 -17.33 7.09
N PRO A 29 -33.70 -17.82 7.01
CA PRO A 29 -32.76 -17.44 5.96
C PRO A 29 -33.30 -17.74 4.56
N ALA A 30 -33.45 -16.71 3.73
CA ALA A 30 -34.00 -16.81 2.39
C ALA A 30 -33.25 -15.95 1.38
N ALA A 31 -33.04 -16.53 0.19
CA ALA A 31 -32.52 -15.86 -0.99
C ALA A 31 -33.21 -16.36 -2.26
N PHE A 32 -33.33 -15.47 -3.24
CA PHE A 32 -33.51 -15.88 -4.62
C PHE A 32 -32.18 -16.39 -5.17
N GLU A 33 -32.22 -17.51 -5.88
CA GLU A 33 -31.07 -18.15 -6.51
C GLU A 33 -31.37 -18.50 -7.98
N LYS A 34 -30.36 -18.35 -8.83
CA LYS A 34 -30.37 -18.79 -10.22
C LYS A 34 -29.00 -19.29 -10.64
N VAL A 35 -28.91 -20.61 -10.82
CA VAL A 35 -27.78 -21.28 -11.48
C VAL A 35 -27.98 -21.26 -13.01
N VAL A 36 -26.88 -21.09 -13.75
CA VAL A 36 -26.80 -20.99 -15.21
C VAL A 36 -25.62 -21.83 -15.69
N SER A 37 -25.82 -22.69 -16.70
CA SER A 37 -24.71 -23.46 -17.31
C SER A 37 -23.75 -22.53 -18.07
N LEU A 38 -22.44 -22.80 -17.98
CA LEU A 38 -21.37 -22.08 -18.68
C LEU A 38 -21.17 -22.54 -20.14
N GLU A 39 -22.19 -23.17 -20.73
CA GLU A 39 -22.39 -23.23 -22.18
C GLU A 39 -22.59 -21.80 -22.74
N ILE A 40 -21.47 -21.11 -23.00
CA ILE A 40 -21.41 -19.73 -23.52
C ILE A 40 -20.95 -19.75 -24.98
N VAL A 41 -21.86 -19.33 -25.85
CA VAL A 41 -21.53 -18.62 -27.10
C VAL A 41 -21.95 -17.16 -27.01
N GLU A 42 -22.92 -16.82 -26.16
CA GLU A 42 -23.49 -15.47 -26.00
C GLU A 42 -23.76 -15.11 -24.52
N PRO A 43 -23.72 -13.81 -24.14
CA PRO A 43 -24.02 -13.35 -22.78
C PRO A 43 -25.52 -13.41 -22.45
N LYS A 44 -25.86 -14.00 -21.29
CA LYS A 44 -27.24 -14.20 -20.82
C LYS A 44 -27.60 -13.17 -19.74
N TYR A 45 -28.53 -12.27 -20.06
CA TYR A 45 -29.04 -11.25 -19.13
C TYR A 45 -30.27 -11.74 -18.35
N TYR A 46 -30.37 -11.37 -17.07
CA TYR A 46 -31.49 -11.73 -16.20
C TYR A 46 -32.04 -10.50 -15.48
N VAL A 47 -33.29 -10.14 -15.76
CA VAL A 47 -34.02 -9.03 -15.12
C VAL A 47 -35.20 -9.62 -14.36
N ARG A 48 -35.34 -9.31 -13.06
CA ARG A 48 -36.44 -9.77 -12.23
C ARG A 48 -36.74 -8.80 -11.08
N CYS A 49 -37.99 -8.41 -10.92
CA CYS A 49 -38.45 -7.71 -9.72
C CYS A 49 -38.60 -8.69 -8.55
N LEU A 50 -38.03 -8.35 -7.40
CA LEU A 50 -38.17 -9.09 -6.14
C LEU A 50 -39.02 -8.25 -5.17
N LYS A 51 -39.89 -8.91 -4.39
CA LYS A 51 -40.62 -8.24 -3.30
C LYS A 51 -39.71 -8.12 -2.09
N ALA A 52 -39.67 -6.93 -1.49
CA ALA A 52 -38.92 -6.65 -0.26
C ALA A 52 -39.90 -6.27 0.87
N PRO A 53 -39.68 -6.72 2.12
CA PRO A 53 -38.66 -7.69 2.51
C PRO A 53 -38.97 -9.10 1.96
N MET A 54 -37.95 -9.94 1.85
CA MET A 54 -38.08 -11.31 1.31
C MET A 54 -38.57 -12.34 2.36
N GLY A 55 -39.01 -11.87 3.53
CA GLY A 55 -39.54 -12.62 4.65
C GLY A 55 -39.81 -11.69 5.84
N GLU A 56 -40.18 -12.23 6.99
CA GLU A 56 -40.26 -11.45 8.24
C GLU A 56 -38.87 -11.17 8.81
N GLN A 57 -38.65 -9.96 9.34
CA GLN A 57 -37.36 -9.54 9.91
C GLN A 57 -37.30 -9.81 11.42
N SER A 58 -36.09 -10.08 11.91
CA SER A 58 -35.77 -10.35 13.30
C SER A 58 -34.54 -9.54 13.75
N ASN A 59 -34.48 -9.19 15.04
CA ASN A 59 -33.39 -8.37 15.59
C ASN A 59 -32.12 -9.22 15.84
N VAL A 60 -31.37 -9.52 14.78
CA VAL A 60 -30.11 -10.29 14.87
C VAL A 60 -28.90 -9.37 14.99
N THR A 61 -28.16 -9.46 16.11
CA THR A 61 -26.87 -8.76 16.29
C THR A 61 -25.74 -9.51 15.57
N ILE A 62 -25.60 -9.27 14.26
CA ILE A 62 -24.52 -9.87 13.46
C ILE A 62 -23.20 -9.13 13.70
N ARG A 63 -22.36 -9.70 14.57
CA ARG A 63 -20.94 -9.87 14.27
C ARG A 63 -20.80 -11.21 13.50
N VAL A 64 -20.12 -11.27 12.29
CA VAL A 64 -18.22 -12.92 10.89
C VAL A 64 -16.71 -12.46 10.47
N PRO A 65 -15.71 -12.76 11.33
CA PRO A 65 -14.38 -12.15 11.39
C PRO A 65 -14.22 -10.71 10.85
N GLU A 66 -13.11 -10.47 10.13
CA GLU A 66 -12.81 -9.19 9.49
C GLU A 66 -12.08 -9.42 8.17
N VAL A 67 -12.47 -8.64 7.15
CA VAL A 67 -11.77 -8.42 5.87
C VAL A 67 -11.68 -9.63 4.91
N HIS A 68 -11.31 -9.30 3.67
CA HIS A 68 -11.38 -10.08 2.44
C HIS A 68 -9.95 -10.30 1.90
N HIS A 69 -9.62 -11.50 1.40
CA HIS A 69 -8.31 -11.86 0.80
C HIS A 69 -8.23 -11.65 -0.72
N ILE A 70 -7.02 -11.60 -1.28
CA ILE A 70 -6.77 -11.34 -2.71
C ILE A 70 -7.13 -12.58 -3.59
N ASP A 71 -7.26 -12.36 -4.90
CA ASP A 71 -7.54 -13.35 -5.96
C ASP A 71 -6.71 -14.65 -5.84
N GLU A 72 -7.34 -15.80 -5.65
CA GLU A 72 -6.69 -17.02 -5.13
C GLU A 72 -5.60 -17.62 -6.03
N HIS A 73 -5.68 -17.45 -7.36
CA HIS A 73 -4.62 -17.92 -8.28
C HIS A 73 -3.46 -16.92 -8.41
N ILE A 74 -3.75 -15.62 -8.37
CA ILE A 74 -2.70 -14.58 -8.30
C ILE A 74 -2.05 -14.59 -6.91
N VAL A 75 -2.81 -14.91 -5.85
CA VAL A 75 -2.29 -15.21 -4.51
C VAL A 75 -1.45 -16.48 -4.53
N ALA A 76 -1.82 -17.53 -5.26
CA ALA A 76 -0.95 -18.70 -5.40
C ALA A 76 0.39 -18.34 -6.06
N GLN A 77 0.39 -17.50 -7.11
CA GLN A 77 1.61 -17.06 -7.78
C GLN A 77 2.43 -16.06 -6.96
N LEU A 78 1.81 -15.05 -6.35
CA LEU A 78 2.49 -14.04 -5.52
C LEU A 78 2.82 -14.54 -4.10
N SER A 79 2.14 -15.57 -3.60
CA SER A 79 2.50 -16.23 -2.33
C SER A 79 3.51 -17.36 -2.50
N ALA A 80 3.68 -17.89 -3.72
CA ALA A 80 4.89 -18.62 -4.08
C ALA A 80 6.13 -17.69 -4.07
N VAL A 81 5.95 -16.39 -4.38
CA VAL A 81 6.98 -15.35 -4.22
C VAL A 81 7.12 -14.88 -2.76
N LYS A 82 6.07 -14.97 -1.93
CA LYS A 82 6.06 -14.57 -0.50
C LYS A 82 6.79 -15.59 0.39
N GLY A 83 8.10 -15.65 0.21
CA GLY A 83 9.01 -16.65 0.77
C GLY A 83 10.12 -17.06 -0.20
N GLN A 84 10.11 -16.54 -1.43
CA GLN A 84 11.16 -16.76 -2.42
C GLN A 84 12.23 -15.68 -2.28
N GLU A 85 13.42 -16.06 -1.81
CA GLU A 85 14.61 -15.20 -1.96
C GLU A 85 14.79 -14.89 -3.45
N MET A 86 14.78 -13.60 -3.80
CA MET A 86 15.20 -13.21 -5.15
C MET A 86 16.72 -13.28 -5.20
N ASN A 87 17.28 -13.71 -6.33
CA ASN A 87 18.72 -13.82 -6.51
C ASN A 87 19.35 -12.42 -6.69
N VAL A 88 19.50 -11.71 -5.57
CA VAL A 88 20.10 -10.38 -5.50
C VAL A 88 21.58 -10.49 -5.83
N LYS A 89 21.97 -9.86 -6.94
CA LYS A 89 23.40 -9.75 -7.31
C LYS A 89 24.04 -8.68 -6.43
N PHE A 90 25.18 -9.02 -5.83
CA PHE A 90 25.99 -8.05 -5.11
C PHE A 90 27.08 -7.51 -6.04
N GLY A 91 27.16 -6.19 -6.13
CA GLY A 91 28.18 -5.49 -6.92
C GLY A 91 29.50 -5.34 -6.18
N VAL A 92 30.27 -4.33 -6.61
CA VAL A 92 31.58 -4.00 -6.03
C VAL A 92 31.44 -3.66 -4.53
N GLU A 93 32.42 -4.07 -3.75
CA GLU A 93 32.56 -3.67 -2.35
C GLU A 93 32.87 -2.18 -2.24
N LEU A 94 32.07 -1.48 -1.45
CA LEU A 94 32.24 -0.07 -1.12
C LEU A 94 32.18 0.02 0.42
N PRO A 95 33.32 -0.15 1.12
CA PRO A 95 33.35 -0.23 2.57
C PRO A 95 32.57 0.89 3.25
N ASN A 96 31.71 0.53 4.21
CA ASN A 96 30.83 1.46 4.93
C ASN A 96 29.97 2.35 4.01
N CYS A 97 29.69 1.89 2.78
CA CYS A 97 29.07 2.64 1.69
C CYS A 97 29.72 4.01 1.40
N GLY A 98 30.99 4.20 1.74
CA GLY A 98 31.71 5.47 1.59
C GLY A 98 31.34 6.54 2.63
N HIS A 99 30.62 6.18 3.70
CA HIS A 99 30.49 7.05 4.88
C HIS A 99 31.83 7.08 5.63
N PRO A 100 32.32 8.24 6.12
CA PRO A 100 33.70 8.40 6.57
C PRO A 100 34.00 7.74 7.93
N GLU A 101 33.01 7.67 8.81
CA GLU A 101 33.08 7.02 10.12
C GLU A 101 32.17 5.79 10.11
N LYS A 102 32.57 4.70 10.78
CA LYS A 102 31.73 3.50 10.91
C LYS A 102 30.38 3.86 11.55
N CYS A 103 29.30 3.35 10.98
CA CYS A 103 27.99 3.45 11.63
C CYS A 103 28.00 2.75 13.01
N PRO A 104 27.19 3.20 13.98
CA PRO A 104 27.05 2.55 15.28
C PRO A 104 26.69 1.06 15.17
N GLU A 105 27.68 0.21 15.45
CA GLU A 105 27.52 -1.20 15.81
C GLU A 105 27.16 -1.26 17.30
N GLY A 106 26.14 -2.05 17.68
CA GLY A 106 25.48 -2.04 18.99
C GLY A 106 26.30 -2.60 20.15
N THR A 107 27.41 -1.94 20.51
CA THR A 107 28.26 -2.33 21.64
C THR A 107 27.66 -1.91 22.98
N ASP A 108 27.60 -2.85 23.94
CA ASP A 108 27.14 -2.63 25.32
C ASP A 108 27.95 -1.51 26.01
N PHE A 109 27.27 -0.44 26.37
CA PHE A 109 27.81 0.60 27.25
C PHE A 109 26.86 0.85 28.41
N SER A 110 27.11 0.12 29.50
CA SER A 110 26.41 0.27 30.78
C SER A 110 26.86 1.51 31.55
N LEU A 111 26.15 1.81 32.64
CA LEU A 111 26.28 2.98 33.53
C LEU A 111 25.71 4.30 32.95
N ASN A 112 25.07 5.18 33.73
CA ASN A 112 24.90 5.19 35.19
C ASN A 112 23.45 5.50 35.62
N ILE A 113 23.00 4.93 36.74
CA ILE A 113 21.63 5.03 37.23
C ILE A 113 21.41 6.40 37.90
N SER A 114 20.88 7.37 37.14
CA SER A 114 20.45 8.68 37.68
C SER A 114 19.42 9.40 36.80
N SER A 115 19.38 9.12 35.49
CA SER A 115 18.38 9.68 34.56
C SER A 115 17.74 8.57 33.75
N LEU A 116 16.42 8.61 33.57
CA LEU A 116 15.63 7.63 32.82
C LEU A 116 15.76 7.86 31.31
N VAL A 117 16.94 7.54 30.77
CA VAL A 117 17.18 7.50 29.32
C VAL A 117 17.06 6.06 28.85
N VAL A 118 15.99 5.75 28.11
CA VAL A 118 15.82 4.44 27.46
C VAL A 118 16.62 4.45 26.16
N ASN A 119 17.93 4.17 26.27
CA ASN A 119 18.78 3.95 25.12
C ASN A 119 18.30 2.69 24.36
N ARG A 120 17.58 2.90 23.25
CA ARG A 120 17.38 1.84 22.26
C ARG A 120 18.66 1.74 21.43
N PHE A 121 19.58 0.89 21.87
CA PHE A 121 20.66 0.39 21.04
C PHE A 121 20.01 -0.28 19.82
N LEU A 122 20.26 0.29 18.63
CA LEU A 122 19.82 -0.23 17.34
C LEU A 122 21.05 -0.22 16.45
N ASP A 123 21.42 -1.37 15.90
CA ASP A 123 22.48 -1.43 14.89
C ASP A 123 22.07 -0.58 13.68
N GLU A 124 23.00 0.26 13.19
CA GLU A 124 22.74 1.17 12.07
C GLU A 124 23.40 0.69 10.77
N ILE A 125 22.60 0.62 9.71
CA ILE A 125 22.97 0.11 8.39
C ILE A 125 23.62 1.23 7.57
N PRO A 126 24.90 1.14 7.16
CA PRO A 126 25.47 2.10 6.22
C PRO A 126 24.82 1.95 4.84
N MET A 127 24.36 3.08 4.28
CA MET A 127 23.81 3.18 2.94
C MET A 127 24.39 4.37 2.17
N LEU A 128 24.44 4.26 0.84
CA LEU A 128 24.70 5.37 -0.10
C LEU A 128 23.58 5.42 -1.11
N PHE A 129 23.09 6.63 -1.38
CA PHE A 129 22.13 6.94 -2.44
C PHE A 129 22.78 7.85 -3.48
N TYR A 130 22.62 7.52 -4.76
CA TYR A 130 23.01 8.35 -5.90
C TYR A 130 21.93 8.29 -6.99
N SER A 131 21.26 9.40 -7.27
CA SER A 131 20.13 9.44 -8.24
C SER A 131 20.53 9.61 -9.70
N GLY A 132 21.82 9.75 -10.00
CA GLY A 132 22.30 10.15 -11.33
C GLY A 132 22.08 11.64 -11.63
N LYS A 133 22.89 12.20 -12.52
CA LYS A 133 22.74 13.60 -13.01
C LYS A 133 21.67 13.73 -14.09
N ASP A 134 21.59 12.73 -14.93
CA ASP A 134 20.85 12.68 -16.19
C ASP A 134 20.73 11.20 -16.62
N LYS A 135 20.07 10.95 -17.76
CA LYS A 135 19.80 9.60 -18.28
C LYS A 135 21.03 8.72 -18.56
N ASP A 136 22.25 9.26 -18.65
CA ASP A 136 23.46 8.50 -19.00
C ASP A 136 24.34 8.16 -17.77
N ASP A 137 24.13 8.83 -16.63
CA ASP A 137 24.89 8.69 -15.37
C ASP A 137 24.12 7.83 -14.34
N SER A 138 24.18 6.51 -14.51
CA SER A 138 23.42 5.49 -13.78
C SER A 138 23.28 5.71 -12.25
N PRO A 139 22.13 5.33 -11.66
CA PRO A 139 21.88 5.46 -10.24
C PRO A 139 22.70 4.42 -9.48
N ARG A 140 23.06 4.73 -8.22
CA ARG A 140 23.72 3.78 -7.32
C ARG A 140 23.03 3.73 -5.96
N LEU A 141 22.89 2.53 -5.44
CA LEU A 141 22.44 2.28 -4.08
C LEU A 141 23.34 1.21 -3.45
N CYS A 142 23.98 1.56 -2.34
CA CYS A 142 24.79 0.64 -1.52
C CYS A 142 24.04 0.34 -0.23
N VAL A 143 24.15 -0.90 0.24
CA VAL A 143 23.67 -1.35 1.55
C VAL A 143 24.78 -2.19 2.18
N ASN A 144 25.07 -1.95 3.47
CA ASN A 144 25.97 -2.75 4.29
C ASN A 144 27.33 -3.06 3.61
N GLY A 145 27.93 -2.03 3.00
CA GLY A 145 29.25 -2.12 2.38
C GLY A 145 29.32 -2.71 0.96
N ARG A 146 28.19 -3.04 0.31
CA ARG A 146 28.15 -3.50 -1.10
C ARG A 146 27.16 -2.71 -1.94
N LEU A 147 27.51 -2.48 -3.21
CA LEU A 147 26.56 -1.96 -4.20
C LEU A 147 25.49 -3.00 -4.52
N ILE A 148 24.23 -2.55 -4.58
CA ILE A 148 23.03 -3.35 -4.85
C ILE A 148 22.31 -2.85 -6.10
N ILE A 149 22.31 -1.52 -6.32
CA ILE A 149 21.88 -0.87 -7.55
C ILE A 149 23.14 -0.18 -8.12
N ASP A 150 23.47 -0.45 -9.38
CA ASP A 150 24.51 0.20 -10.20
C ASP A 150 24.25 -0.18 -11.67
N ARG A 151 25.01 0.38 -12.62
CA ARG A 151 24.95 -0.02 -14.04
C ARG A 151 25.06 -1.54 -14.19
N ASP A 152 24.15 -2.12 -14.99
CA ASP A 152 24.03 -3.56 -15.28
C ASP A 152 23.81 -4.49 -14.06
N LEU A 153 23.57 -3.91 -12.87
CA LEU A 153 23.33 -4.61 -11.60
C LEU A 153 21.85 -4.55 -11.21
N ASN A 154 21.26 -5.72 -10.93
CA ASN A 154 19.85 -5.89 -10.52
C ASN A 154 18.83 -5.11 -11.37
N SER A 155 19.10 -4.99 -12.67
CA SER A 155 18.26 -4.27 -13.66
C SER A 155 18.08 -2.77 -13.37
N ALA A 156 19.06 -2.10 -12.75
CA ALA A 156 19.00 -0.66 -12.48
C ALA A 156 18.65 0.16 -13.74
N GLY A 157 17.61 1.00 -13.67
CA GLY A 157 17.05 1.69 -14.82
C GLY A 157 16.20 2.92 -14.47
N ARG A 158 15.64 3.59 -15.49
CA ARG A 158 14.78 4.77 -15.33
C ARG A 158 13.58 4.45 -14.43
N GLY A 159 13.13 5.42 -13.65
CA GLY A 159 11.97 5.27 -12.78
C GLY A 159 12.40 5.12 -11.33
N LEU A 160 11.81 4.17 -10.62
CA LEU A 160 12.13 3.87 -9.23
C LEU A 160 12.94 2.57 -9.13
N ASN A 161 14.06 2.66 -8.42
CA ASN A 161 14.92 1.54 -8.07
C ASN A 161 14.80 1.33 -6.55
N LEU A 162 14.47 0.11 -6.12
CA LEU A 162 14.11 -0.24 -4.76
C LEU A 162 14.96 -1.40 -4.24
N VAL A 163 15.28 -1.35 -2.95
CA VAL A 163 15.96 -2.40 -2.21
C VAL A 163 15.20 -2.62 -0.90
N VAL A 164 14.89 -3.89 -0.59
CA VAL A 164 14.22 -4.29 0.66
C VAL A 164 15.22 -4.99 1.55
N ILE A 165 15.27 -4.58 2.81
CA ILE A 165 16.23 -5.02 3.81
C ILE A 165 15.46 -5.56 5.03
N ASP A 166 15.86 -6.74 5.53
CA ASP A 166 15.37 -7.24 6.81
C ASP A 166 15.98 -6.42 7.96
N SER A 167 15.14 -5.91 8.85
CA SER A 167 15.54 -5.02 9.94
C SER A 167 16.34 -5.68 11.07
N LYS A 168 16.44 -7.02 11.09
CA LYS A 168 17.10 -7.79 12.16
C LYS A 168 18.38 -8.46 11.69
N THR A 169 18.44 -8.90 10.43
CA THR A 169 19.64 -9.53 9.84
C THR A 169 20.47 -8.55 9.00
N HIS A 170 19.88 -7.39 8.64
CA HIS A 170 20.44 -6.38 7.73
C HIS A 170 20.77 -6.92 6.33
N GLN A 171 20.19 -8.06 5.99
CA GLN A 171 20.35 -8.69 4.68
C GLN A 171 19.40 -8.06 3.66
N VAL A 172 19.89 -7.88 2.45
CA VAL A 172 19.08 -7.44 1.32
C VAL A 172 18.27 -8.64 0.81
N MET A 173 16.95 -8.58 1.03
CA MET A 173 16.04 -9.68 0.72
C MET A 173 15.56 -9.64 -0.73
N ARG A 174 15.33 -8.41 -1.25
CA ARG A 174 14.69 -8.18 -2.55
C ARG A 174 15.18 -6.88 -3.19
N THR A 175 15.20 -6.83 -4.52
CA THR A 175 15.49 -5.64 -5.33
C THR A 175 14.43 -5.47 -6.42
N GLY A 176 13.96 -4.25 -6.66
CA GLY A 176 12.97 -3.96 -7.70
C GLY A 176 13.38 -2.77 -8.57
N HIS A 177 13.08 -2.84 -9.86
CA HIS A 177 13.17 -1.73 -10.80
C HIS A 177 11.84 -1.60 -11.53
N TYR A 178 11.33 -0.38 -11.66
CA TYR A 178 10.06 -0.07 -12.33
C TYR A 178 10.17 1.24 -13.11
N ASP A 179 9.96 1.19 -14.44
CA ASP A 179 9.96 2.37 -15.31
C ASP A 179 8.65 3.15 -15.18
N THR A 180 8.47 3.83 -14.05
CA THR A 180 7.29 4.67 -13.76
C THR A 180 7.22 5.96 -14.58
N TYR A 181 8.01 6.07 -15.65
CA TYR A 181 7.83 7.04 -16.73
C TYR A 181 7.05 6.46 -17.91
N LEU A 182 7.42 5.28 -18.42
CA LEU A 182 6.71 4.63 -19.55
C LEU A 182 5.60 3.66 -19.11
N GLU A 183 5.84 2.87 -18.06
CA GLU A 183 4.98 1.75 -17.67
C GLU A 183 4.01 2.14 -16.55
N ASP A 184 2.86 1.48 -16.48
CA ASP A 184 1.94 1.66 -15.37
C ASP A 184 2.50 1.02 -14.08
N SER A 185 2.26 1.69 -12.95
CA SER A 185 2.88 1.33 -11.67
C SER A 185 2.20 0.16 -10.93
N SER A 186 1.36 -0.65 -11.58
CA SER A 186 0.71 -1.80 -10.93
C SER A 186 1.72 -2.84 -10.42
N ALA A 187 2.81 -3.08 -11.15
CA ALA A 187 3.86 -4.00 -10.70
C ALA A 187 4.60 -3.51 -9.45
N LEU A 188 4.83 -2.19 -9.35
CA LEU A 188 5.39 -1.53 -8.17
C LEU A 188 4.43 -1.61 -6.97
N VAL A 189 3.13 -1.39 -7.19
CA VAL A 189 2.09 -1.55 -6.14
C VAL A 189 2.14 -2.96 -5.57
N LEU A 190 2.10 -3.98 -6.42
CA LEU A 190 2.16 -5.38 -5.99
C LEU A 190 3.46 -5.74 -5.25
N PHE A 191 4.59 -5.10 -5.58
CA PHE A 191 5.85 -5.27 -4.86
C PHE A 191 5.80 -4.66 -3.45
N LEU A 192 5.29 -3.43 -3.31
CA LEU A 192 5.18 -2.74 -2.02
C LEU A 192 4.12 -3.38 -1.10
N GLU A 193 3.05 -3.95 -1.66
CA GLU A 193 2.05 -4.75 -0.91
C GLU A 193 2.62 -6.06 -0.35
N GLN A 194 3.73 -6.57 -0.91
CA GLN A 194 4.45 -7.74 -0.40
C GLN A 194 5.48 -7.40 0.69
N LEU A 195 5.52 -6.17 1.20
CA LEU A 195 6.33 -5.82 2.37
C LEU A 195 5.67 -6.35 3.65
N SER A 196 6.45 -7.09 4.43
CA SER A 196 6.09 -7.64 5.74
C SER A 196 6.33 -6.58 6.82
N PRO A 197 5.59 -6.61 7.94
CA PRO A 197 5.79 -5.65 9.04
C PRO A 197 7.24 -5.66 9.53
N GLY A 198 7.86 -4.48 9.58
CA GLY A 198 9.25 -4.28 9.98
C GLY A 198 10.29 -4.36 8.84
N GLU A 199 9.96 -4.80 7.63
CA GLU A 199 10.89 -4.69 6.49
C GLU A 199 11.14 -3.21 6.14
N ILE A 200 12.42 -2.86 5.93
CA ILE A 200 12.86 -1.55 5.48
C ILE A 200 12.88 -1.55 3.94
N VAL A 201 12.44 -0.46 3.31
CA VAL A 201 12.53 -0.27 1.86
C VAL A 201 13.25 1.04 1.54
N ALA A 202 14.42 0.90 0.91
CA ALA A 202 15.24 1.99 0.41
C ALA A 202 14.93 2.22 -1.08
N VAL A 203 14.78 3.47 -1.49
CA VAL A 203 14.32 3.86 -2.84
C VAL A 203 15.18 5.00 -3.38
N ILE A 204 15.50 4.94 -4.67
CA ILE A 204 16.19 6.00 -5.42
C ILE A 204 15.54 6.18 -6.81
N SER A 205 15.24 7.44 -7.20
CA SER A 205 14.77 7.75 -8.56
C SER A 205 15.94 7.90 -9.54
N PHE A 206 15.68 7.65 -10.83
CA PHE A 206 16.63 7.87 -11.93
C PHE A 206 15.93 8.32 -13.22
N ASP A 207 16.55 9.27 -13.93
CA ASP A 207 16.05 9.97 -15.13
C ASP A 207 14.67 10.65 -14.93
N GLU A 208 13.59 9.87 -14.92
CA GLU A 208 12.21 10.30 -14.68
C GLU A 208 11.45 9.17 -13.99
N ALA A 209 10.60 9.49 -12.99
CA ALA A 209 9.92 8.50 -12.16
C ALA A 209 8.46 8.85 -11.78
N SER A 210 7.88 9.89 -12.36
CA SER A 210 6.63 10.50 -11.91
C SER A 210 5.46 10.39 -12.89
N ASN A 211 5.72 10.32 -14.20
CA ASN A 211 4.72 10.46 -15.26
C ASN A 211 3.60 9.39 -15.19
N SER A 212 3.96 8.14 -14.92
CA SER A 212 3.04 7.00 -14.80
C SER A 212 2.93 6.47 -13.35
N LEU A 213 3.38 7.28 -12.37
CA LEU A 213 3.28 6.92 -10.96
C LEU A 213 1.85 7.17 -10.43
N SER A 214 1.14 6.08 -10.18
CA SER A 214 -0.27 6.06 -9.75
C SER A 214 -0.42 6.57 -8.31
N ASP A 215 -1.59 7.13 -8.01
CA ASP A 215 -1.88 7.60 -6.65
C ASP A 215 -1.95 6.46 -5.61
N MET A 216 -2.16 5.21 -6.04
CA MET A 216 -2.03 4.04 -5.17
C MET A 216 -0.56 3.82 -4.75
N ALA A 217 0.39 3.86 -5.70
CA ALA A 217 1.80 3.77 -5.36
C ALA A 217 2.23 4.93 -4.43
N LYS A 218 1.77 6.16 -4.70
CA LYS A 218 2.01 7.33 -3.83
C LYS A 218 1.42 7.12 -2.42
N HIS A 219 0.22 6.55 -2.31
CA HIS A 219 -0.42 6.26 -1.03
C HIS A 219 0.34 5.20 -0.23
N ILE A 220 0.85 4.14 -0.87
CA ILE A 220 1.63 3.10 -0.18
C ILE A 220 2.97 3.68 0.30
N PHE A 221 3.63 4.54 -0.49
CA PHE A 221 4.82 5.26 -0.01
C PHE A 221 4.52 6.19 1.17
N TYR A 222 3.35 6.84 1.20
CA TYR A 222 2.90 7.62 2.36
C TYR A 222 2.69 6.72 3.60
N GLU A 223 2.09 5.52 3.47
CA GLU A 223 2.01 4.54 4.57
C GLU A 223 3.37 4.01 5.04
N LEU A 224 4.36 3.99 4.15
CA LEU A 224 5.74 3.63 4.47
C LEU A 224 6.53 4.79 5.11
N GLY A 225 5.89 5.95 5.32
CA GLY A 225 6.44 7.11 6.01
C GLY A 225 6.87 8.28 5.10
N SER A 226 6.56 8.27 3.80
CA SER A 226 6.93 9.37 2.90
C SER A 226 6.10 10.64 3.15
N SER A 227 6.80 11.77 3.26
CA SER A 227 6.25 13.12 3.34
C SER A 227 6.30 13.84 1.98
N LEU A 228 7.24 13.47 1.09
CA LEU A 228 7.51 14.17 -0.17
C LEU A 228 6.93 13.49 -1.42
N ILE A 229 6.47 12.24 -1.38
CA ILE A 229 6.05 11.50 -2.60
C ILE A 229 4.95 12.20 -3.41
N HIS A 230 4.00 12.89 -2.75
CA HIS A 230 2.97 13.69 -3.43
C HIS A 230 3.50 14.97 -4.09
N ARG A 231 4.79 15.28 -3.93
CA ARG A 231 5.52 16.39 -4.59
C ARG A 231 6.42 15.91 -5.72
N LEU A 232 6.60 14.59 -5.91
CA LEU A 232 7.42 14.03 -6.98
C LEU A 232 6.85 14.48 -8.35
N LYS A 233 7.75 14.96 -9.22
CA LYS A 233 7.45 15.57 -10.51
C LYS A 233 8.49 15.17 -11.54
N PHE A 234 8.19 15.50 -12.80
CA PHE A 234 9.05 15.20 -13.96
C PHE A 234 10.52 15.51 -13.67
N ARG A 235 11.39 14.50 -13.75
CA ARG A 235 12.85 14.59 -13.52
C ARG A 235 13.29 15.09 -12.14
N ALA A 236 12.45 14.94 -11.12
CA ALA A 236 12.86 15.12 -9.73
C ALA A 236 13.80 13.99 -9.27
N SER A 237 14.92 14.36 -8.65
CA SER A 237 15.79 13.42 -7.93
C SER A 237 15.23 13.25 -6.52
N TRP A 238 14.94 12.02 -6.11
CA TRP A 238 14.32 11.69 -4.82
C TRP A 238 14.97 10.43 -4.26
N TYR A 239 15.30 10.46 -2.96
CA TYR A 239 15.59 9.25 -2.19
C TYR A 239 14.65 9.15 -1.00
N PHE A 240 14.35 7.92 -0.60
CA PHE A 240 13.43 7.63 0.50
C PHE A 240 13.79 6.31 1.16
N ILE A 241 13.72 6.27 2.50
CA ILE A 241 13.85 5.04 3.29
C ILE A 241 12.66 4.92 4.22
N GLY A 242 11.75 3.99 3.90
CA GLY A 242 10.55 3.69 4.67
C GLY A 242 10.65 2.36 5.40
N GLN A 243 9.71 2.11 6.32
CA GLN A 243 9.58 0.82 7.00
C GLN A 243 8.10 0.45 7.13
N LYS A 244 7.73 -0.80 6.82
CA LYS A 244 6.32 -1.21 6.84
C LYS A 244 5.80 -1.28 8.28
N GLY A 245 4.94 -0.34 8.64
CA GLY A 245 4.39 -0.19 9.99
C GLY A 245 4.97 0.98 10.80
N ILE A 246 5.69 1.91 10.18
CA ILE A 246 6.14 3.16 10.82
C ILE A 246 4.94 4.04 11.28
N ASP A 247 5.10 4.71 12.43
CA ASP A 247 4.10 5.62 13.01
C ASP A 247 4.57 7.09 12.91
N GLY A 248 4.42 7.66 11.71
CA GLY A 248 4.84 9.02 11.37
C GLY A 248 5.63 9.06 10.06
N TYR A 249 6.27 10.20 9.78
CA TYR A 249 7.12 10.34 8.60
C TYR A 249 8.55 9.87 8.87
N THR A 250 9.22 9.28 7.89
CA THR A 250 10.65 8.97 8.00
C THR A 250 11.48 10.26 8.06
N PRO A 251 12.57 10.34 8.84
CA PRO A 251 13.57 11.39 8.70
C PRO A 251 14.48 11.19 7.48
N PHE A 252 14.44 10.00 6.85
CA PHE A 252 15.33 9.58 5.77
C PHE A 252 14.68 9.76 4.39
N GLU A 253 14.40 11.01 4.02
CA GLU A 253 13.81 11.39 2.74
C GLU A 253 14.31 12.77 2.29
N ASP A 254 14.68 12.93 1.02
CA ASP A 254 14.95 14.24 0.41
C ASP A 254 14.60 14.26 -1.09
N MET A 255 14.31 15.45 -1.62
CA MET A 255 13.89 15.65 -3.01
C MET A 255 14.45 16.95 -3.60
N ASN A 256 15.34 16.82 -4.58
CA ASN A 256 15.70 17.92 -5.48
C ASN A 256 14.66 18.02 -6.60
N LEU A 257 14.10 19.22 -6.79
CA LEU A 257 13.22 19.55 -7.91
C LEU A 257 14.03 20.10 -9.10
N PRO A 258 13.57 19.90 -10.35
CA PRO A 258 14.20 20.44 -11.55
C PRO A 258 14.03 21.96 -11.67
N SER A 259 14.79 22.57 -12.57
CA SER A 259 14.56 23.94 -13.04
C SER A 259 14.22 23.90 -14.53
N GLY A 260 12.97 24.22 -14.88
CA GLY A 260 12.47 24.06 -16.25
C GLY A 260 12.39 22.58 -16.66
N ASN A 261 12.98 22.24 -17.81
CA ASN A 261 12.95 20.89 -18.39
C ASN A 261 14.21 20.06 -18.08
N ASP A 262 15.23 20.66 -17.45
CA ASP A 262 16.47 19.97 -17.09
C ASP A 262 16.25 18.98 -15.94
N TRP A 263 17.19 18.06 -15.74
CA TRP A 263 17.17 17.17 -14.57
C TRP A 263 17.42 17.96 -13.29
N ALA A 264 16.80 17.51 -12.19
CA ALA A 264 17.11 18.03 -10.86
C ALA A 264 18.57 17.74 -10.47
N LYS A 265 19.10 18.51 -9.52
CA LYS A 265 20.45 18.24 -8.98
C LYS A 265 20.55 16.80 -8.46
N PRO A 266 21.60 16.04 -8.81
CA PRO A 266 21.77 14.68 -8.33
C PRO A 266 21.81 14.66 -6.81
N ILE A 267 21.04 13.75 -6.22
CA ILE A 267 21.21 13.41 -4.80
C ILE A 267 22.45 12.53 -4.69
N ARG A 268 23.33 12.85 -3.75
CA ARG A 268 24.42 11.99 -3.29
C ARG A 268 24.48 12.07 -1.76
N GLN A 269 24.01 11.03 -1.08
CA GLN A 269 23.91 11.03 0.37
C GLN A 269 24.39 9.70 0.95
N THR A 270 25.27 9.75 1.95
CA THR A 270 25.61 8.60 2.81
C THR A 270 24.89 8.73 4.15
N ILE A 271 24.37 7.63 4.69
CA ILE A 271 23.51 7.62 5.88
C ILE A 271 23.78 6.34 6.68
N CYS A 272 23.78 6.44 8.00
CA CYS A 272 23.61 5.31 8.91
C CYS A 272 22.12 5.21 9.27
N VAL A 273 21.50 4.07 8.99
CA VAL A 273 20.04 3.88 9.06
C VAL A 273 19.70 2.90 10.18
N PRO A 274 19.01 3.29 11.25
CA PRO A 274 18.70 2.38 12.35
C PRO A 274 17.75 1.26 11.92
N SER A 275 17.97 0.09 12.50
CA SER A 275 17.15 -1.12 12.35
C SER A 275 15.62 -0.88 12.49
N VAL A 276 15.23 0.12 13.30
CA VAL A 276 13.84 0.51 13.51
C VAL A 276 13.73 2.03 13.30
N LEU A 277 12.85 2.45 12.39
CA LEU A 277 12.64 3.85 12.05
C LEU A 277 11.62 4.48 13.01
N ASP A 278 12.07 5.38 13.88
CA ASP A 278 11.17 6.21 14.69
C ASP A 278 10.52 7.31 13.82
N GLY A 279 9.21 7.20 13.62
CA GLY A 279 8.44 8.15 12.80
C GLY A 279 8.31 9.53 13.43
N LEU A 280 8.63 10.56 12.65
CA LEU A 280 8.45 11.97 13.02
C LEU A 280 6.95 12.32 13.05
N LYS A 281 6.43 12.54 14.26
CA LYS A 281 5.05 12.95 14.50
C LYS A 281 4.93 14.47 14.42
N THR A 282 4.06 14.96 13.54
CA THR A 282 3.85 16.41 13.36
C THR A 282 3.27 17.05 14.61
N VAL A 283 4.02 17.98 15.22
CA VAL A 283 3.65 18.63 16.48
C VAL A 283 2.36 19.45 16.31
N LYS A 284 1.25 18.92 16.85
CA LYS A 284 -0.04 19.58 17.14
C LYS A 284 -0.48 20.72 16.20
N ASN A 285 -0.41 20.50 14.88
CA ASN A 285 -1.06 21.39 13.93
C ASN A 285 -2.51 20.95 13.70
N ARG A 286 -3.49 21.83 13.96
CA ARG A 286 -4.92 21.62 13.61
C ARG A 286 -5.12 21.76 12.10
N LEU A 287 -4.60 20.81 11.31
CA LEU A 287 -4.77 20.82 9.87
C LEU A 287 -6.26 20.63 9.49
N PRO A 288 -6.86 21.56 8.71
CA PRO A 288 -8.24 21.42 8.29
C PRO A 288 -8.42 20.20 7.37
N LYS A 289 -9.12 19.17 7.88
CA LYS A 289 -9.65 18.03 7.14
C LYS A 289 -8.68 17.38 6.14
N ALA A 290 -7.76 16.57 6.68
CA ALA A 290 -7.31 15.35 6.01
C ALA A 290 -8.45 14.28 5.88
N GLN A 291 -9.71 14.72 5.75
CA GLN A 291 -10.86 13.83 5.62
C GLN A 291 -10.87 13.22 4.21
N ASN A 292 -10.65 11.90 4.19
CA ASN A 292 -10.91 10.94 3.13
C ASN A 292 -10.34 11.33 1.75
N MET A 293 -9.04 11.10 1.55
CA MET A 293 -8.43 11.03 0.21
C MET A 293 -9.20 10.03 -0.69
N LEU A 294 -9.62 8.89 -0.14
CA LEU A 294 -10.46 7.89 -0.80
C LEU A 294 -11.80 8.45 -1.31
N ARG A 295 -12.44 9.35 -0.55
CA ARG A 295 -13.67 10.06 -0.97
C ARG A 295 -13.40 10.95 -2.18
N ARG A 296 -12.29 11.68 -2.18
CA ARG A 296 -11.89 12.53 -3.32
C ARG A 296 -11.60 11.69 -4.56
N HIS A 297 -10.89 10.57 -4.41
CA HIS A 297 -10.59 9.64 -5.51
C HIS A 297 -11.87 9.01 -6.11
N PHE A 298 -12.84 8.66 -5.26
CA PHE A 298 -14.17 8.20 -5.70
C PHE A 298 -14.91 9.31 -6.47
N CYS A 299 -15.03 10.50 -5.88
CA CYS A 299 -15.71 11.65 -6.48
C CYS A 299 -15.02 12.19 -7.75
N SER A 300 -13.73 11.93 -7.96
CA SER A 300 -13.03 12.26 -9.22
C SER A 300 -13.23 11.24 -10.34
N ARG A 301 -13.99 10.16 -10.09
CA ARG A 301 -14.14 9.02 -11.00
C ARG A 301 -15.59 8.63 -11.29
N TYR A 302 -16.53 9.03 -10.43
CA TYR A 302 -17.95 8.66 -10.53
C TYR A 302 -18.86 9.85 -10.23
N ASP A 303 -19.57 10.34 -11.25
CA ASP A 303 -20.55 11.41 -11.15
C ASP A 303 -21.88 10.92 -10.50
N GLY A 304 -22.74 11.85 -10.08
CA GLY A 304 -24.07 11.54 -9.51
C GLY A 304 -24.08 11.16 -8.03
N TYR A 305 -23.01 11.47 -7.29
CA TYR A 305 -22.87 11.24 -5.85
C TYR A 305 -22.67 12.56 -5.07
N GLU A 306 -23.27 13.66 -5.53
CA GLU A 306 -23.11 15.03 -5.00
C GLU A 306 -23.24 15.13 -3.47
N ASP A 307 -24.29 14.56 -2.85
CA ASP A 307 -24.45 14.50 -1.38
C ASP A 307 -23.25 13.86 -0.65
N PHE A 308 -22.63 12.85 -1.27
CA PHE A 308 -21.43 12.20 -0.76
C PHE A 308 -20.15 12.96 -1.13
N CYS A 309 -20.15 13.88 -2.08
CA CYS A 309 -18.96 14.65 -2.49
C CYS A 309 -18.87 16.02 -1.79
N ASP A 310 -19.99 16.73 -1.62
CA ASP A 310 -20.06 18.17 -1.26
C ASP A 310 -19.81 18.52 0.22
N GLY A 311 -19.15 17.63 0.97
CA GLY A 311 -18.62 17.92 2.32
C GLY A 311 -19.63 18.03 3.46
N LEU A 312 -20.88 18.42 3.19
CA LEU A 312 -21.91 18.86 4.16
C LEU A 312 -22.21 17.88 5.31
N PHE A 313 -22.31 16.58 5.04
CA PHE A 313 -22.66 15.57 6.06
C PHE A 313 -21.64 15.42 7.21
N ALA A 314 -20.46 16.01 7.10
CA ALA A 314 -19.38 15.86 8.09
C ALA A 314 -19.44 16.89 9.26
N LEU A 315 -20.63 17.41 9.60
CA LEU A 315 -20.83 18.41 10.67
C LEU A 315 -22.04 18.19 11.59
N TYR A 316 -23.03 17.37 11.20
CA TYR A 316 -24.21 17.06 12.02
C TYR A 316 -24.11 15.71 12.75
N CYS A 317 -23.15 15.61 13.67
CA CYS A 317 -22.96 14.39 14.47
C CYS A 317 -22.77 14.65 15.99
N PHE A 318 -23.42 15.70 16.52
CA PHE A 318 -23.62 15.90 17.96
C PHE A 318 -24.96 16.59 18.23
N LEU A 319 -25.81 15.96 19.07
CA LEU A 319 -27.14 16.40 19.55
C LEU A 319 -28.15 16.73 18.43
N PHE A 320 -29.28 16.05 18.31
CA PHE A 320 -30.32 15.91 19.35
C PHE A 320 -30.91 14.48 19.45
N HIS A 321 -31.80 14.27 20.44
CA HIS A 321 -32.50 13.01 20.69
C HIS A 321 -34.02 13.23 20.75
N PHE A 322 -34.80 12.19 20.44
CA PHE A 322 -36.28 12.20 20.25
C PHE A 322 -36.76 12.99 18.99
N ILE A 323 -37.88 12.66 18.32
CA ILE A 323 -38.98 11.73 18.64
C ILE A 323 -39.50 11.00 17.36
N TYR A 324 -39.72 9.68 17.44
CA TYR A 324 -40.55 8.78 16.60
C TYR A 324 -40.24 8.49 15.10
N TYR A 325 -40.59 7.25 14.73
CA TYR A 325 -40.60 6.58 13.40
C TYR A 325 -39.33 6.65 12.52
N LYS A 326 -38.52 5.59 12.60
CA LYS A 326 -37.40 5.32 11.69
C LYS A 326 -37.87 4.72 10.35
N PHE A 327 -37.67 5.44 9.27
CA PHE A 327 -37.35 4.87 7.96
C PHE A 327 -36.22 5.70 7.33
N CYS A 328 -35.11 5.07 6.97
CA CYS A 328 -34.04 5.69 6.20
C CYS A 328 -33.52 4.66 5.20
N LEU A 329 -33.85 4.85 3.91
CA LEU A 329 -33.59 3.90 2.84
C LEU A 329 -32.27 4.24 2.15
N LEU A 330 -31.16 3.66 2.62
CA LEU A 330 -29.85 3.91 2.03
C LEU A 330 -29.52 2.88 0.93
N LEU A 331 -29.79 3.23 -0.32
CA LEU A 331 -29.42 2.47 -1.51
C LEU A 331 -27.92 2.58 -1.78
N LEU A 332 -27.12 1.67 -1.22
CA LEU A 332 -25.68 1.59 -1.52
C LEU A 332 -25.43 0.89 -2.86
N TYR A 333 -25.12 1.66 -3.90
CA TYR A 333 -24.57 1.15 -5.16
C TYR A 333 -23.09 0.77 -4.98
N ILE A 334 -22.83 -0.43 -4.45
CA ILE A 334 -21.46 -0.95 -4.35
C ILE A 334 -21.05 -1.58 -5.70
N CYS A 335 -20.36 -0.81 -6.55
CA CYS A 335 -19.73 -1.35 -7.75
C CYS A 335 -18.42 -2.09 -7.37
N ILE A 336 -18.50 -3.39 -7.10
CA ILE A 336 -17.37 -4.19 -6.65
C ILE A 336 -16.42 -4.51 -7.83
N LYS A 337 -15.16 -4.07 -7.73
CA LYS A 337 -14.01 -4.75 -8.36
C LYS A 337 -12.92 -5.02 -7.31
N ARG A 338 -12.68 -6.32 -7.06
CA ARG A 338 -11.61 -6.93 -6.23
C ARG A 338 -11.40 -6.35 -4.82
N ILE A 339 -12.01 -7.01 -3.83
CA ILE A 339 -11.26 -7.87 -2.89
C ILE A 339 -12.06 -9.18 -2.70
N LEU A 340 -11.43 -10.36 -2.66
CA LEU A 340 -12.07 -11.70 -2.63
C LEU A 340 -12.35 -12.19 -1.18
N LYS A 341 -13.12 -13.28 -1.01
CA LYS A 341 -13.34 -14.10 0.22
C LYS A 341 -12.95 -13.55 1.64
N ILE A 342 -13.78 -13.48 2.69
CA ILE A 342 -15.25 -13.44 2.91
C ILE A 342 -15.49 -12.77 4.29
N ALA A 343 -16.35 -11.75 4.39
CA ALA A 343 -16.98 -11.32 5.65
C ALA A 343 -18.38 -10.69 5.41
N PHE A 344 -19.39 -10.80 6.29
CA PHE A 344 -19.60 -11.79 7.36
C PHE A 344 -20.43 -12.95 6.74
#